data_AF-A0A9C8ZM64-F1
#
_entry.id   AF-A0A9C8ZM64-F1
#
_cell.length_a   1.000
_cell.length_b   1.000
_cell.length_c   1.000
_cell.angle_alpha   90.00
_cell.angle_beta   90.00
_cell.angle_gamma   90.00
#
_symmetry.space_group_name_H-M   'P 1'
#
loop_
_entity.id
_entity.type
_entity.pdbx_description
1 polymer ?
#
loop_
_entity_poly.entity_id
_entity_poly.type
_entity_poly.pdbx_seq_one_letter_code
_entity_poly.pdbx_strand_id
1 'polypeptide(L)' 'MVSCPHCQSTERQVKAGCTSAGSQRYLCRRCERKYTSPYRRSGIRAARLCPRHASL' A
#
# COMPACT_ATOMS: atom_id res chain seq x y z
N MET A 1 3.23 -5.38 -10.33
CA MET A 1 2.26 -4.26 -10.24
C MET A 1 1.32 -4.49 -9.05
N VAL A 2 0.82 -3.43 -8.42
CA VAL A 2 -0.20 -3.57 -7.36
C VAL A 2 -1.57 -3.50 -8.03
N SER A 3 -2.42 -4.51 -7.81
CA SER A 3 -3.80 -4.51 -8.29
C SER A 3 -4.74 -4.06 -7.17
N CYS A 4 -5.77 -3.29 -7.52
CA CYS A 4 -6.83 -2.91 -6.58
C CYS A 4 -7.74 -4.12 -6.31
N PRO A 5 -7.93 -4.57 -5.07
CA PRO A 5 -8.79 -5.72 -4.77
C PRO A 5 -10.27 -5.45 -4.98
N HIS A 6 -10.66 -4.18 -5.17
CA HIS A 6 -12.08 -3.80 -5.32
C HIS A 6 -12.53 -3.66 -6.77
N CYS A 7 -11.63 -3.22 -7.66
CA CYS A 7 -11.96 -3.01 -9.08
C CYS A 7 -10.98 -3.71 -10.03
N GLN A 8 -10.01 -4.44 -9.50
CA GLN A 8 -8.99 -5.19 -10.23
C GLN A 8 -8.08 -4.33 -11.12
N SER A 9 -8.25 -3.01 -11.09
CA SER A 9 -7.39 -2.09 -11.84
C SER A 9 -5.96 -2.10 -11.30
N THR A 10 -5.01 -2.28 -12.21
CA THR A 10 -3.57 -2.15 -11.96
C THR A 10 -3.08 -0.72 -12.19
N GLU A 11 -3.92 0.15 -12.72
CA GLU A 11 -3.59 1.53 -13.09
C GLU A 11 -3.86 2.50 -11.94
N ARG A 12 -3.10 3.60 -11.89
CA ARG A 12 -3.34 4.75 -10.99
C ARG A 12 -3.48 4.36 -9.50
N GLN A 13 -2.72 3.36 -9.07
CA GLN A 13 -2.59 2.99 -7.66
C GLN A 13 -1.50 3.83 -7.01
N VAL A 14 -1.88 4.76 -6.13
CA VAL A 14 -0.94 5.68 -5.48
C VAL A 14 -0.72 5.26 -4.02
N LYS A 15 0.48 5.46 -3.49
CA LYS A 15 0.76 5.20 -2.06
C LYS A 15 -0.05 6.16 -1.19
N ALA A 16 -0.70 5.64 -0.16
CA ALA A 16 -1.61 6.38 0.74
C ALA A 16 -1.24 6.16 2.22
N GLY A 17 0.06 6.22 2.52
CA GLY A 17 0.60 5.98 3.85
C GLY A 17 0.68 4.51 4.24
N CYS A 18 0.79 4.24 5.53
CA CYS A 18 1.03 2.91 6.07
C CYS A 18 0.04 2.58 7.20
N THR A 19 -0.18 1.29 7.46
CA THR A 19 -0.90 0.85 8.67
C THR A 19 0.03 0.92 9.88
N SER A 20 -0.53 0.88 11.09
CA SER A 20 0.26 0.85 12.33
C SER A 20 1.19 -0.37 12.42
N ALA A 21 0.86 -1.46 11.72
CA ALA A 21 1.70 -2.65 11.59
C ALA A 21 2.83 -2.50 10.54
N GLY A 22 2.94 -1.34 9.89
CA GLY A 22 3.96 -1.03 8.89
C GLY A 22 3.66 -1.52 7.47
N SER A 23 2.42 -1.94 7.19
CA SER A 23 2.03 -2.35 5.83
C SER A 23 1.67 -1.14 4.96
N GLN A 24 2.14 -1.11 3.72
CA GLN A 24 1.82 -0.04 2.78
C GLN A 24 0.32 -0.04 2.42
N ARG A 25 -0.32 1.13 2.56
CA ARG A 25 -1.65 1.43 2.03
C ARG A 25 -1.55 2.09 0.67
N TYR A 26 -2.52 1.83 -0.17
CA TYR A 26 -2.69 2.41 -1.50
C TYR A 26 -4.08 3.04 -1.62
N LEU A 27 -4.18 4.07 -2.46
CA LEU A 27 -5.43 4.64 -2.94
C LEU A 27 -5.57 4.30 -4.43
N CYS A 28 -6.70 3.71 -4.79
CA CYS A 28 -7.07 3.51 -6.18
C CYS A 28 -7.73 4.78 -6.72
N ARG A 29 -7.16 5.44 -7.73
CA ARG A 29 -7.83 6.59 -8.36
C ARG A 29 -8.94 6.21 -9.35
N ARG A 30 -9.18 4.90 -9.57
CA ARG A 30 -10.29 4.42 -10.41
C ARG A 30 -11.58 4.25 -9.63
N CYS A 31 -11.51 3.63 -8.46
CA CYS A 31 -12.67 3.39 -7.59
C CYS A 31 -12.63 4.17 -6.27
N GLU A 32 -11.60 5.00 -6.08
CA GLU A 32 -11.40 5.90 -4.95
C GLU A 32 -11.29 5.21 -3.57
N ARG A 33 -11.10 3.89 -3.57
CA ARG A 33 -10.95 3.10 -2.34
C ARG A 33 -9.50 3.02 -1.90
N LYS A 34 -9.31 3.12 -0.58
CA LYS A 34 -8.03 2.85 0.09
C LYS A 34 -7.96 1.38 0.49
N TYR A 35 -6.84 0.73 0.22
CA TYR A 35 -6.64 -0.67 0.58
C TYR A 35 -5.19 -0.92 1.00
N THR A 36 -4.97 -1.95 1.81
CA THR A 36 -3.64 -2.42 2.17
C THR A 36 -3.18 -3.43 1.12
N SER A 37 -1.95 -3.32 0.62
CA SER A 37 -1.47 -4.30 -0.35
C SER A 37 -1.40 -5.70 0.28
N PRO A 38 -2.02 -6.73 -0.33
CA PRO A 38 -1.96 -8.09 0.21
C PRO A 38 -0.59 -8.74 -0.01
N TYR A 39 0.20 -8.23 -0.97
CA TYR A 39 1.53 -8.72 -1.22
C TYR A 39 2.50 -8.14 -0.19
N ARG A 40 2.79 -8.91 0.86
CA ARG A 40 4.11 -8.83 1.50
C ARG A 40 5.10 -9.23 0.41
N ARG A 41 5.89 -8.29 -0.14
CA ARG A 41 6.96 -8.65 -1.08
C ARG A 41 7.95 -9.55 -0.36
N SER A 42 7.84 -10.86 -0.57
CA SER A 42 8.79 -11.89 -0.14
C SER A 42 10.16 -11.49 -0.67
N GLY A 43 11.04 -10.98 0.20
CA GLY A 43 12.41 -10.59 -0.17
C GLY A 43 12.82 -9.17 0.21
N ILE A 44 11.87 -8.25 0.46
CA ILE A 44 12.19 -6.98 1.13
C ILE A 44 11.44 -6.92 2.45
N ARG A 45 12.17 -6.82 3.57
CA ARG A 45 11.58 -6.50 4.87
C ARG A 45 10.64 -5.30 4.63
N ALA A 46 9.35 -5.47 4.94
CA ALA A 46 8.31 -4.43 4.82
C ALA A 46 8.73 -3.07 5.44
N ALA A 47 9.75 -3.11 6.31
CA ALA A 47 10.49 -2.00 6.88
C ALA A 47 11.11 -0.95 5.91
N ARG A 48 11.13 -1.15 4.57
CA ARG A 48 11.66 -0.13 3.62
C ARG A 48 10.60 0.62 2.79
N LEU A 49 9.32 0.28 2.89
CA LEU A 49 8.25 1.08 2.25
C LEU A 49 7.70 2.17 3.17
N CYS A 50 7.80 1.93 4.47
CA CYS A 50 7.41 2.84 5.52
C CYS A 50 8.65 3.03 6.39
N PRO A 51 9.36 4.17 6.32
CA PRO A 51 10.40 4.46 7.30
C PRO A 51 9.73 4.41 8.68
N ARG A 52 10.33 3.66 9.59
CA ARG A 52 9.83 3.49 10.96
C ARG A 52 9.53 4.87 11.54
N HIS A 53 8.30 5.06 12.01
CA HIS A 53 7.87 6.11 12.95
C HIS A 53 8.82 7.31 13.06
N ALA A 54 8.58 8.36 12.27
CA ALA A 54 8.86 9.72 12.72
C ALA A 54 7.55 10.27 13.30
N SER A 55 7.16 9.75 14.46
CA SER A 55 6.22 10.47 15.33
C SER A 55 7.05 11.56 16.00
N LEU A 56 6.80 12.82 15.63
CA LEU A 56 7.02 13.95 16.53
C LEU A 56 6.03 13.87 17.68
#